data_AF-A0AA90EKX4-F1
#
_entry.id   AF-A0AA90EKX4-F1
#
_cell.length_a   1.000
_cell.length_b   1.000
_cell.length_c   1.000
_cell.angle_alpha   90.00
_cell.angle_beta   90.00
_cell.angle_gamma   90.00
#
_symmetry.space_group_name_H-M   'P 1'
#
loop_
_entity.id
_entity.type
_entity.pdbx_description
1 polymer ?
#
loop_
_entity_poly.entity_id
_entity_poly.type
_entity_poly.pdbx_seq_one_letter_code
_entity_poly.pdbx_strand_id
1 'polypeptide(L)'
;MSKGRLIATNIIGLIIVLAILAGGAYFYYDSISYVKTDEAHVAGEMADITAPASGKLADWDLKEGSKVSKDEKAAKIKGEQTVDVKSIMDGTIVKNEAKEGQIVQAGQTLAKTIDMDHLYITANIEENDLKDIEKGDKVDIVVDGDSGTTFEGNVEEIGYATNSTFDLLSQSNSSGNYTKVTQKVPVKISIKNPSDKVLPGMNASVKISK
;
A
#
# COMPACT_ATOMS: atom_id res chain seq x y z
N MET A 1 -20.83 57.70 17.01
CA MET A 1 -20.79 56.21 16.97
C MET A 1 -21.43 55.69 18.26
N SER A 2 -22.52 54.91 18.18
CA SER A 2 -23.21 54.41 19.39
C SER A 2 -22.29 53.48 20.20
N LYS A 3 -22.26 53.62 21.54
CA LYS A 3 -21.45 52.77 22.45
C LYS A 3 -21.68 51.27 22.20
N GLY A 4 -22.90 50.87 21.83
CA GLY A 4 -23.22 49.49 21.48
C GLY A 4 -22.51 48.97 20.21
N ARG A 5 -22.25 49.84 19.23
CA ARG A 5 -21.56 49.48 17.99
C ARG A 5 -20.05 49.27 18.22
N LEU A 6 -19.46 50.04 19.15
CA LEU A 6 -18.05 49.89 19.55
C LEU A 6 -17.82 48.60 20.35
N ILE A 7 -18.72 48.30 21.29
CA ILE A 7 -18.71 47.04 22.06
C ILE A 7 -18.85 45.83 21.12
N ALA A 8 -19.79 45.87 20.18
CA ALA A 8 -19.98 44.80 19.20
C ALA A 8 -18.73 44.56 18.34
N THR A 9 -18.05 45.63 17.91
CA THR A 9 -16.83 45.51 17.08
C THR A 9 -15.67 44.87 17.86
N ASN A 10 -15.50 45.23 19.14
CA ASN A 10 -14.48 44.64 20.01
C ASN A 10 -14.77 43.17 20.34
N ILE A 11 -16.04 42.79 20.54
CA ILE A 11 -16.44 41.40 20.76
C ILE A 11 -16.16 40.56 19.50
N ILE A 12 -16.50 41.06 18.32
CA ILE A 12 -16.20 40.38 17.05
C ILE A 12 -14.68 40.21 16.88
N GLY A 13 -13.90 41.26 17.16
CA GLY A 13 -12.44 41.19 17.13
C GLY A 13 -11.88 40.13 18.09
N LEU A 14 -12.40 40.06 19.31
CA LEU A 14 -12.01 39.05 20.30
C LEU A 14 -12.35 37.63 19.83
N ILE A 15 -13.53 37.41 19.25
CA ILE A 15 -13.94 36.11 18.71
C ILE A 15 -13.00 35.66 17.59
N ILE A 16 -12.63 36.56 16.68
CA ILE A 16 -11.68 36.24 15.59
C ILE A 16 -10.32 35.85 16.16
N VAL A 17 -9.81 36.58 17.15
CA VAL A 17 -8.53 36.25 17.81
C VAL A 17 -8.61 34.88 18.49
N LEU A 18 -9.69 34.60 19.23
CA LEU A 18 -9.89 33.30 19.86
C LEU A 18 -10.00 32.16 18.84
N ALA A 19 -10.66 32.37 17.70
CA ALA A 19 -10.76 31.38 16.63
C ALA A 19 -9.38 31.09 16.00
N ILE A 20 -8.56 32.12 15.78
CA ILE A 20 -7.18 31.96 15.27
C ILE A 20 -6.32 31.21 16.29
N LEU A 21 -6.40 31.57 17.57
CA LEU A 21 -5.66 30.87 18.63
C LEU A 21 -6.08 29.40 18.76
N ALA A 22 -7.38 29.12 18.72
CA ALA A 22 -7.90 27.76 18.76
C ALA A 22 -7.46 26.94 17.54
N GLY A 23 -7.55 27.53 16.33
CA GLY A 23 -7.07 26.89 15.11
C GLY A 23 -5.55 26.63 15.14
N GLY A 24 -4.77 27.61 15.58
CA GLY A 24 -3.32 27.47 15.73
C GLY A 24 -2.94 26.38 16.74
N ALA A 25 -3.61 26.33 17.89
CA ALA A 25 -3.41 25.29 18.90
C ALA A 25 -3.77 23.90 18.36
N TYR A 26 -4.86 23.79 17.59
CA TYR A 26 -5.27 22.53 16.95
C TYR A 26 -4.24 22.03 15.93
N PHE A 27 -3.79 22.88 15.00
CA PHE A 27 -2.77 22.50 14.01
C PHE A 27 -1.44 22.16 14.66
N TYR A 28 -1.06 22.90 15.71
CA TYR A 28 0.15 22.60 16.48
C TYR A 28 0.04 21.23 17.13
N TYR A 29 -1.07 20.94 17.82
CA TYR A 29 -1.31 19.63 18.44
C TYR A 29 -1.27 18.48 17.43
N ASP A 30 -1.92 18.64 16.29
CA ASP A 30 -1.95 17.60 15.25
C ASP A 30 -0.57 17.35 14.63
N SER A 31 0.24 18.40 14.42
CA SER A 31 1.62 18.26 13.90
C SER A 31 2.61 17.63 14.88
N ILE A 32 2.40 17.82 16.20
CA ILE A 32 3.27 17.21 17.22
C ILE A 32 2.86 15.80 17.60
N SER A 33 1.62 15.40 17.30
CA SER A 33 1.06 14.12 17.77
C SER A 33 1.01 13.07 16.67
N TYR A 34 1.16 13.46 15.39
CA TYR A 34 0.97 12.53 14.28
C TYR A 34 1.98 12.73 13.15
N VAL A 35 2.38 11.63 12.53
CA VAL A 35 3.00 11.61 11.19
C VAL A 35 1.92 11.28 10.18
N LYS A 36 1.84 12.04 9.08
CA LYS A 36 0.84 11.85 8.03
C LYS A 36 1.53 11.67 6.69
N THR A 37 1.02 10.76 5.87
CA THR A 37 1.42 10.64 4.47
C THR A 37 0.25 10.24 3.61
N ASP A 38 0.17 10.81 2.42
CA ASP A 38 -0.76 10.41 1.36
C ASP A 38 -0.07 9.47 0.35
N GLU A 39 1.22 9.18 0.55
CA GLU A 39 1.98 8.26 -0.29
C GLU A 39 1.91 6.84 0.25
N ALA A 40 0.67 6.36 0.43
CA ALA A 40 0.41 5.00 0.84
C ALA A 40 -0.49 4.29 -0.18
N HIS A 41 -0.39 2.97 -0.19
CA HIS A 41 -1.25 2.13 -1.02
C HIS A 41 -1.51 0.77 -0.37
N VAL A 42 -2.63 0.17 -0.75
CA VAL A 42 -2.99 -1.19 -0.36
C VAL A 42 -2.08 -2.17 -1.09
N ALA A 43 -1.45 -3.06 -0.35
CA ALA A 43 -0.60 -4.13 -0.83
C ALA A 43 -1.04 -5.47 -0.22
N GLY A 44 -0.51 -6.55 -0.77
CA GLY A 44 -0.72 -7.90 -0.28
C GLY A 44 0.41 -8.79 -0.78
N GLU A 45 0.58 -9.95 -0.14
CA GLU A 45 1.57 -10.92 -0.61
C GLU A 45 1.15 -11.44 -1.99
N MET A 46 2.02 -11.26 -2.99
CA MET A 46 1.78 -11.68 -4.37
C MET A 46 2.75 -12.79 -4.76
N ALA A 47 2.24 -13.74 -5.54
CA ALA A 47 3.03 -14.80 -6.15
C ALA A 47 2.61 -15.05 -7.59
N ASP A 48 3.58 -15.42 -8.42
CA ASP A 48 3.34 -15.84 -9.80
C ASP A 48 3.18 -17.36 -9.86
N ILE A 49 2.09 -17.83 -10.47
CA ILE A 49 1.97 -19.22 -10.94
C ILE A 49 2.76 -19.29 -12.24
N THR A 50 3.87 -20.01 -12.23
CA THR A 50 4.78 -20.13 -13.37
C THR A 50 4.78 -21.53 -13.96
N ALA A 51 5.10 -21.62 -15.25
CA ALA A 51 5.29 -22.88 -15.94
C ALA A 51 6.60 -23.55 -15.49
N PRO A 52 6.58 -24.75 -14.88
CA PRO A 52 7.81 -25.44 -14.46
C PRO A 52 8.59 -26.06 -15.63
N ALA A 53 7.98 -26.22 -16.79
CA ALA A 53 8.58 -26.82 -17.98
C ALA A 53 7.99 -26.20 -19.26
N SER A 54 8.67 -26.38 -20.40
CA SER A 54 8.14 -25.98 -21.70
C SER A 54 7.20 -27.05 -22.27
N GLY A 55 6.12 -26.63 -22.92
CA GLY A 55 5.16 -27.55 -23.54
C GLY A 55 3.80 -26.91 -23.79
N LYS A 56 2.80 -27.75 -24.10
CA LYS A 56 1.42 -27.30 -24.28
C LYS A 56 0.69 -27.28 -22.94
N LEU A 57 0.15 -26.12 -22.57
CA LEU A 57 -0.68 -25.97 -21.38
C LEU A 57 -2.01 -26.72 -21.58
N ALA A 58 -2.39 -27.50 -20.58
CA ALA A 58 -3.61 -28.30 -20.55
C ALA A 58 -4.28 -28.21 -19.18
N ASP A 59 -5.59 -28.42 -19.13
CA ASP A 59 -6.41 -28.39 -17.90
C ASP A 59 -6.35 -27.03 -17.17
N TRP A 60 -6.18 -25.92 -17.89
CA TRP A 60 -6.17 -24.55 -17.33
C TRP A 60 -7.57 -23.93 -17.37
N ASP A 61 -8.21 -23.85 -16.20
CA ASP A 61 -9.56 -23.30 -16.02
C ASP A 61 -9.63 -22.06 -15.11
N LEU A 62 -8.49 -21.65 -14.53
CA LEU A 62 -8.39 -20.50 -13.64
C LEU A 62 -8.77 -19.19 -14.34
N LYS A 63 -9.49 -18.33 -13.63
CA LYS A 63 -9.89 -16.99 -14.08
C LYS A 63 -9.56 -15.96 -13.01
N GLU A 64 -9.55 -14.69 -13.38
CA GLU A 64 -9.49 -13.60 -12.40
C GLU A 64 -10.66 -13.77 -11.42
N GLY A 65 -10.36 -13.79 -10.11
CA GLY A 65 -11.28 -14.09 -9.02
C GLY A 65 -11.32 -15.56 -8.56
N SER A 66 -10.69 -16.51 -9.27
CA SER A 66 -10.55 -17.90 -8.79
C SER A 66 -9.71 -17.94 -7.53
N LYS A 67 -10.17 -18.69 -6.51
CA LYS A 67 -9.35 -19.02 -5.32
C LYS A 67 -8.51 -20.25 -5.61
N VAL A 68 -7.27 -20.25 -5.13
CA VAL A 68 -6.35 -21.38 -5.20
C VAL A 68 -5.70 -21.58 -3.84
N SER A 69 -5.44 -22.84 -3.50
CA SER A 69 -4.72 -23.21 -2.29
C SER A 69 -3.25 -23.53 -2.61
N LYS A 70 -2.37 -23.39 -1.63
CA LYS A 70 -0.98 -23.83 -1.74
C LYS A 70 -0.90 -25.29 -2.15
N ASP A 71 -0.01 -25.59 -3.09
CA ASP A 71 0.21 -26.91 -3.69
C ASP A 71 -0.98 -27.49 -4.49
N GLU A 72 -2.09 -26.76 -4.63
CA GLU A 72 -3.21 -27.13 -5.48
C GLU A 72 -2.78 -27.17 -6.95
N LYS A 73 -3.22 -28.20 -7.68
CA LYS A 73 -2.89 -28.38 -9.09
C LYS A 73 -3.73 -27.44 -9.93
N ALA A 74 -3.09 -26.43 -10.50
CA ALA A 74 -3.72 -25.42 -11.35
C ALA A 74 -3.87 -25.87 -12.81
N ALA A 75 -2.94 -26.68 -13.32
CA ALA A 75 -2.94 -27.19 -14.69
C ALA A 75 -1.86 -28.25 -14.90
N LYS A 76 -1.72 -28.72 -16.14
CA LYS A 76 -0.64 -29.57 -16.61
C LYS A 76 0.06 -28.98 -17.82
N ILE A 77 1.35 -29.24 -17.95
CA ILE A 77 2.11 -28.95 -19.16
C ILE A 77 2.47 -30.26 -19.84
N LYS A 78 2.01 -30.43 -21.08
CA LYS A 78 2.30 -31.59 -21.93
C LYS A 78 3.48 -31.26 -22.84
N GLY A 79 4.68 -31.68 -22.42
CA GLY A 79 5.92 -31.62 -23.21
C GLY A 79 6.48 -33.02 -23.46
N GLU A 80 7.80 -33.19 -23.34
CA GLU A 80 8.43 -34.53 -23.32
C GLU A 80 7.93 -35.38 -22.15
N GLN A 81 7.67 -34.73 -21.02
CA GLN A 81 6.99 -35.30 -19.86
C GLN A 81 5.80 -34.41 -19.49
N THR A 82 4.81 -34.99 -18.81
CA THR A 82 3.70 -34.22 -18.25
C THR A 82 4.08 -33.74 -16.85
N VAL A 83 4.07 -32.43 -16.64
CA VAL A 83 4.41 -31.80 -15.36
C VAL A 83 3.21 -31.03 -14.84
N ASP A 84 2.91 -31.18 -13.54
CA ASP A 84 1.84 -30.44 -12.88
C ASP A 84 2.30 -29.00 -12.59
N VAL A 85 1.42 -28.03 -12.87
CA VAL A 85 1.54 -26.64 -12.42
C VAL A 85 0.82 -26.52 -11.09
N LYS A 86 1.46 -25.94 -10.08
CA LYS A 86 0.88 -25.77 -8.74
C LYS A 86 0.93 -24.31 -8.29
N SER A 87 -0.02 -23.92 -7.43
CA SER A 87 0.10 -22.67 -6.70
C SER A 87 1.14 -22.79 -5.59
N ILE A 88 1.90 -21.72 -5.34
CA ILE A 88 2.91 -21.68 -4.27
C ILE A 88 2.39 -21.09 -2.95
N MET A 89 1.19 -20.51 -2.98
CA MET A 89 0.52 -19.93 -1.81
C MET A 89 -1.00 -20.04 -1.93
N ASP A 90 -1.69 -19.84 -0.81
CA ASP A 90 -3.13 -19.60 -0.81
C ASP A 90 -3.40 -18.20 -1.35
N GLY A 91 -4.44 -18.05 -2.17
CA GLY A 91 -4.77 -16.72 -2.69
C GLY A 91 -5.84 -16.70 -3.75
N THR A 92 -6.06 -15.50 -4.28
CA THR A 92 -6.99 -15.22 -5.37
C THR A 92 -6.22 -14.82 -6.61
N ILE A 93 -6.60 -15.37 -7.76
CA ILE A 93 -6.04 -15.01 -9.06
C ILE A 93 -6.47 -13.58 -9.39
N VAL A 94 -5.53 -12.64 -9.46
CA VAL A 94 -5.79 -11.23 -9.82
C VAL A 94 -5.45 -10.91 -11.27
N LYS A 95 -4.63 -11.75 -11.89
CA LYS A 95 -4.31 -11.64 -13.31
C LYS A 95 -4.17 -13.02 -13.92
N ASN A 96 -4.91 -13.29 -14.98
CA ASN A 96 -4.68 -14.46 -15.82
C ASN A 96 -4.01 -14.03 -17.12
N GLU A 97 -2.81 -14.55 -17.38
CA GLU A 97 -2.03 -14.28 -18.59
C GLU A 97 -2.03 -15.47 -19.56
N ALA A 98 -2.57 -16.62 -19.12
CA ALA A 98 -2.52 -17.87 -19.82
C ALA A 98 -3.87 -18.27 -20.45
N LYS A 99 -3.78 -18.99 -21.57
CA LYS A 99 -4.93 -19.60 -22.25
C LYS A 99 -4.73 -21.09 -22.40
N GLU A 100 -5.80 -21.85 -22.19
CA GLU A 100 -5.80 -23.29 -22.40
C GLU A 100 -5.31 -23.65 -23.82
N GLY A 101 -4.43 -24.65 -23.90
CA GLY A 101 -3.86 -25.12 -25.16
C GLY A 101 -2.72 -24.27 -25.72
N GLN A 102 -2.33 -23.17 -25.08
CA GLN A 102 -1.18 -22.37 -25.52
C GLN A 102 0.15 -23.11 -25.30
N ILE A 103 1.16 -22.79 -26.10
CA ILE A 103 2.54 -23.25 -25.86
C ILE A 103 3.19 -22.29 -24.86
N VAL A 104 3.79 -22.84 -23.81
CA VAL A 104 4.48 -22.10 -22.75
C VAL A 104 5.93 -22.54 -22.63
N GLN A 105 6.76 -21.65 -22.06
CA GLN A 105 8.16 -21.95 -21.74
C GLN A 105 8.37 -22.07 -20.23
N ALA A 106 9.38 -22.83 -19.81
CA ALA A 106 9.78 -22.89 -18.41
C ALA A 106 10.08 -21.47 -17.87
N GLY A 107 9.53 -21.15 -16.70
CA GLY A 107 9.62 -19.83 -16.06
C GLY A 107 8.60 -18.81 -16.55
N GLN A 108 7.78 -19.12 -17.56
CA GLN A 108 6.73 -18.20 -18.02
C GLN A 108 5.63 -18.05 -16.95
N THR A 109 5.30 -16.81 -16.59
CA THR A 109 4.14 -16.51 -15.73
C THR A 109 2.84 -16.85 -16.46
N LEU A 110 1.98 -17.61 -15.79
CA LEU A 110 0.66 -18.05 -16.26
C LEU A 110 -0.46 -17.26 -15.60
N ALA A 111 -0.31 -16.98 -14.30
CA ALA A 111 -1.21 -16.13 -13.55
C ALA A 111 -0.49 -15.47 -12.37
N LYS A 112 -1.08 -14.38 -11.87
CA LYS A 112 -0.67 -13.72 -10.63
C LYS A 112 -1.72 -13.99 -9.55
N THR A 113 -1.26 -14.39 -8.39
CA THR A 113 -2.05 -14.67 -7.19
C THR A 113 -1.74 -13.62 -6.13
N ILE A 114 -2.74 -13.25 -5.35
CA ILE A 114 -2.56 -12.42 -4.15
C ILE A 114 -3.33 -13.00 -2.96
N ASP A 115 -2.77 -12.90 -1.77
CA ASP A 115 -3.50 -13.14 -0.53
C ASP A 115 -4.43 -11.94 -0.23
N MET A 116 -5.72 -12.13 -0.46
CA MET A 116 -6.75 -11.11 -0.18
C MET A 116 -7.18 -11.08 1.29
N ASP A 117 -6.85 -12.12 2.07
CA ASP A 117 -7.25 -12.22 3.48
C ASP A 117 -6.24 -11.48 4.39
N HIS A 118 -5.00 -11.28 3.91
CA HIS A 118 -3.91 -10.60 4.62
C HIS A 118 -3.39 -9.37 3.86
N LEU A 119 -4.28 -8.48 3.44
CA LEU A 119 -3.90 -7.18 2.90
C LEU A 119 -3.22 -6.31 3.97
N TYR A 120 -2.40 -5.36 3.54
CA TYR A 120 -1.72 -4.38 4.38
C TYR A 120 -1.52 -3.07 3.61
N ILE A 121 -1.13 -2.00 4.30
CA ILE A 121 -0.76 -0.73 3.69
C ILE A 121 0.76 -0.62 3.65
N THR A 122 1.29 -0.21 2.49
CA THR A 122 2.68 0.26 2.39
C THR A 122 2.64 1.77 2.32
N ALA A 123 3.18 2.45 3.34
CA ALA A 123 3.23 3.90 3.43
C ALA A 123 4.66 4.40 3.29
N ASN A 124 4.89 5.32 2.35
CA ASN A 124 6.20 5.95 2.18
C ASN A 124 6.32 7.14 3.13
N ILE A 125 7.20 7.01 4.11
CA ILE A 125 7.44 8.02 5.14
C ILE A 125 8.77 8.74 4.84
N GLU A 126 8.78 10.07 4.96
CA GLU A 126 10.01 10.84 4.84
C GLU A 126 11.02 10.48 5.94
N GLU A 127 12.30 10.36 5.59
CA GLU A 127 13.37 9.99 6.51
C GLU A 127 13.38 10.84 7.81
N ASN A 128 13.01 12.12 7.70
CA ASN A 128 12.98 13.05 8.84
C ASN A 128 11.90 12.71 9.90
N ASP A 129 10.83 12.02 9.48
CA ASP A 129 9.68 11.69 10.33
C ASP A 129 9.82 10.31 10.99
N LEU A 130 10.76 9.47 10.52
CA LEU A 130 10.96 8.11 11.05
C LEU A 130 11.34 8.05 12.52
N LYS A 131 11.98 9.11 13.04
CA LYS A 131 12.34 9.21 14.47
C LYS A 131 11.11 9.25 15.39
N ASP A 132 9.95 9.58 14.86
CA ASP A 132 8.69 9.72 15.58
C ASP A 132 7.75 8.51 15.28
N ILE A 133 8.30 7.40 14.78
CA ILE A 133 7.54 6.17 14.46
C ILE A 133 8.24 4.95 15.06
N GLU A 134 7.47 4.11 15.74
CA GLU A 134 7.89 2.83 16.28
C GLU A 134 6.96 1.68 15.83
N LYS A 135 7.48 0.45 15.90
CA LYS A 135 6.68 -0.74 15.64
C LYS A 135 5.58 -0.86 16.70
N GLY A 136 4.34 -1.01 16.24
CA GLY A 136 3.15 -1.10 17.09
C GLY A 136 2.35 0.19 17.19
N ASP A 137 2.84 1.31 16.64
CA ASP A 137 2.10 2.57 16.65
C ASP A 137 0.76 2.44 15.93
N LYS A 138 -0.25 3.09 16.49
CA LYS A 138 -1.61 3.10 15.94
C LYS A 138 -1.68 3.97 14.71
N VAL A 139 -2.38 3.46 13.70
CA VAL A 139 -2.56 4.13 12.42
C VAL A 139 -4.04 4.23 12.07
N ASP A 140 -4.48 5.44 11.74
CA ASP A 140 -5.74 5.65 11.04
C ASP A 140 -5.48 5.62 9.54
N ILE A 141 -6.21 4.79 8.81
CA ILE A 141 -6.05 4.54 7.38
C ILE A 141 -7.32 4.96 6.65
N VAL A 142 -7.17 5.72 5.58
CA VAL A 142 -8.27 6.06 4.66
C VAL A 142 -7.87 5.59 3.28
N VAL A 143 -8.68 4.70 2.68
CA VAL A 143 -8.47 4.21 1.31
C VAL A 143 -9.34 5.04 0.36
N ASP A 144 -8.78 5.61 -0.70
CA ASP A 144 -9.50 6.53 -1.59
C ASP A 144 -10.76 5.90 -2.20
N GLY A 145 -10.66 4.62 -2.58
CA GLY A 145 -11.76 3.82 -3.14
C GLY A 145 -12.89 3.52 -2.14
N ASP A 146 -12.66 3.75 -0.84
CA ASP A 146 -13.63 3.57 0.24
C ASP A 146 -13.56 4.73 1.25
N SER A 147 -13.51 5.96 0.73
CA SER A 147 -13.28 7.21 1.48
C SER A 147 -14.31 7.53 2.59
N GLY A 148 -15.39 6.77 2.68
CA GLY A 148 -16.36 6.86 3.78
C GLY A 148 -15.97 6.09 5.04
N THR A 149 -14.90 5.29 4.99
CA THR A 149 -14.50 4.38 6.06
C THR A 149 -13.07 4.69 6.50
N THR A 150 -12.87 4.84 7.81
CA THR A 150 -11.54 4.87 8.41
C THR A 150 -11.25 3.49 8.98
N PHE A 151 -10.17 2.88 8.50
CA PHE A 151 -9.68 1.61 9.02
C PHE A 151 -8.62 1.86 10.07
N GLU A 152 -8.63 1.03 11.12
CA GLU A 152 -7.54 1.02 12.09
C GLU A 152 -6.43 0.07 11.64
N GLY A 153 -5.20 0.42 11.97
CA GLY A 153 -4.03 -0.38 11.74
C GLY A 153 -2.97 -0.20 12.82
N ASN A 154 -1.89 -0.96 12.70
CA ASN A 154 -0.68 -0.72 13.46
C ASN A 154 0.55 -0.88 12.57
N VAL A 155 1.61 -0.13 12.87
CA VAL A 155 2.93 -0.31 12.23
C VAL A 155 3.45 -1.71 12.53
N GLU A 156 3.66 -2.52 11.48
CA GLU A 156 4.21 -3.87 11.61
C GLU A 156 5.73 -3.88 11.44
N GLU A 157 6.22 -3.09 10.49
CA GLU A 157 7.62 -3.09 10.06
C GLU A 157 8.00 -1.73 9.46
N ILE A 158 9.20 -1.27 9.79
CA ILE A 158 9.84 -0.11 9.17
C ILE A 158 10.92 -0.65 8.23
N GLY A 159 10.89 -0.22 6.97
CA GLY A 159 11.81 -0.70 5.94
C GLY A 159 13.28 -0.43 6.29
N TYR A 160 14.15 -1.35 5.90
CA TYR A 160 15.59 -1.28 6.15
C TYR A 160 16.37 -0.44 5.13
N ALA A 161 15.70 0.07 4.09
CA ALA A 161 16.31 0.86 3.03
C ALA A 161 15.29 1.85 2.46
N THR A 162 15.79 2.92 1.84
CA THR A 162 14.98 3.89 1.13
C THR A 162 14.55 3.34 -0.23
N ASN A 163 13.42 3.82 -0.76
CA ASN A 163 12.93 3.41 -2.09
C ASN A 163 13.97 3.61 -3.20
N SER A 164 14.76 4.69 -3.10
CA SER A 164 15.83 5.02 -4.05
C SER A 164 17.00 4.03 -4.07
N THR A 165 17.12 3.14 -3.08
CA THR A 165 18.20 2.12 -3.07
C THR A 165 17.97 1.05 -4.14
N PHE A 166 16.72 0.77 -4.47
CA PHE A 166 16.33 -0.30 -5.40
C PHE A 166 15.77 0.21 -6.73
N ASP A 167 15.61 1.51 -6.87
CA ASP A 167 15.14 2.13 -8.10
C ASP A 167 16.17 1.96 -9.23
N LEU A 168 15.81 1.19 -10.25
CA LEU A 168 16.64 0.92 -11.45
C LEU A 168 17.10 2.18 -12.18
N LEU A 169 16.42 3.31 -11.96
CA LEU A 169 16.67 4.59 -12.60
C LEU A 169 17.37 5.61 -11.70
N SER A 170 17.54 5.32 -10.40
CA SER A 170 18.04 6.33 -9.46
C SER A 170 19.50 6.10 -9.06
N GLN A 171 20.26 7.18 -9.18
CA GLN A 171 21.59 7.43 -8.62
C GLN A 171 22.84 6.97 -9.38
N SER A 172 22.82 7.05 -10.71
CA SER A 172 24.00 7.53 -11.43
C SER A 172 23.66 8.76 -12.26
N ASN A 173 23.70 9.94 -11.63
CA ASN A 173 23.91 11.17 -12.40
C ASN A 173 25.31 11.03 -13.03
N SER A 174 25.39 10.74 -14.33
CA SER A 174 26.62 10.59 -15.15
C SER A 174 27.53 11.83 -15.22
N SER A 175 27.51 12.70 -14.21
CA SER A 175 28.24 13.97 -14.15
C SER A 175 28.87 14.27 -12.77
N GLY A 176 28.77 13.37 -11.79
CA GLY A 176 29.52 13.47 -10.53
C GLY A 176 28.99 14.48 -9.50
N ASN A 177 27.83 15.10 -9.71
CA ASN A 177 27.21 15.99 -8.72
C ASN A 177 26.17 15.24 -7.86
N TYR A 178 26.40 15.23 -6.54
CA TYR A 178 25.46 14.73 -5.54
C TYR A 178 24.48 15.84 -5.13
N THR A 179 23.17 15.60 -5.30
CA THR A 179 22.11 16.49 -4.83
C THR A 179 21.41 15.83 -3.65
N LYS A 180 21.45 16.48 -2.48
CA LYS A 180 20.71 16.01 -1.30
C LYS A 180 19.21 16.21 -1.52
N VAL A 181 18.45 15.12 -1.54
CA VAL A 181 16.98 15.11 -1.61
C VAL A 181 16.42 14.24 -0.49
N THR A 182 15.26 14.60 0.04
CA THR A 182 14.58 13.83 1.08
C THR A 182 14.23 12.45 0.55
N GLN A 183 14.68 11.42 1.26
CA GLN A 183 14.38 10.04 0.93
C GLN A 183 13.13 9.57 1.67
N LYS A 184 12.53 8.51 1.14
CA LYS A 184 11.35 7.88 1.74
C LYS A 184 11.64 6.43 2.05
N VAL A 185 11.19 6.02 3.23
CA VAL A 185 11.32 4.66 3.74
C VAL A 185 9.92 4.03 3.77
N PRO A 186 9.74 2.85 3.17
CA PRO A 186 8.47 2.16 3.20
C PRO A 186 8.20 1.62 4.61
N VAL A 187 7.02 1.91 5.14
CA VAL A 187 6.52 1.40 6.42
C VAL A 187 5.34 0.49 6.13
N LYS A 188 5.41 -0.75 6.60
CA LYS A 188 4.34 -1.74 6.48
C LYS A 188 3.38 -1.58 7.65
N ILE A 189 2.10 -1.40 7.34
CA ILE A 189 1.05 -1.12 8.31
C ILE A 189 -0.07 -2.15 8.11
N SER A 190 -0.43 -2.85 9.18
CA SER A 190 -1.58 -3.78 9.18
C SER A 190 -2.88 -3.02 8.93
N ILE A 191 -3.83 -3.62 8.21
CA ILE A 191 -5.20 -3.09 8.08
C ILE A 191 -6.16 -4.05 8.79
N LYS A 192 -6.90 -3.56 9.79
CA LYS A 192 -7.88 -4.38 10.51
C LYS A 192 -9.20 -4.40 9.76
N ASN A 193 -9.69 -5.60 9.46
CA ASN A 193 -10.99 -5.84 8.84
C ASN A 193 -11.25 -4.95 7.60
N PRO A 194 -10.39 -5.03 6.56
CA PRO A 194 -10.65 -4.31 5.32
C PRO A 194 -12.00 -4.73 4.73
N SER A 195 -12.72 -3.78 4.12
CA SER A 195 -13.97 -4.08 3.42
C SER A 195 -13.68 -4.80 2.10
N ASP A 196 -14.65 -5.53 1.54
CA ASP A 196 -14.53 -6.19 0.22
C ASP A 196 -14.27 -5.20 -0.94
N LYS A 197 -14.39 -3.89 -0.69
CA LYS A 197 -14.09 -2.83 -1.66
C LYS A 197 -12.62 -2.43 -1.66
N VAL A 198 -11.87 -2.76 -0.61
CA VAL A 198 -10.44 -2.47 -0.51
C VAL A 198 -9.71 -3.46 -1.40
N LEU A 199 -9.17 -2.97 -2.51
CA LEU A 199 -8.43 -3.79 -3.47
C LEU A 199 -6.94 -3.45 -3.44
N PRO A 200 -6.06 -4.42 -3.73
CA PRO A 200 -4.63 -4.18 -3.90
C PRO A 200 -4.36 -3.11 -4.97
N GLY A 201 -3.41 -2.23 -4.69
CA GLY A 201 -3.00 -1.12 -5.55
C GLY A 201 -3.82 0.15 -5.40
N MET A 202 -4.88 0.17 -4.57
CA MET A 202 -5.60 1.40 -4.26
C MET A 202 -4.72 2.36 -3.44
N ASN A 203 -4.83 3.65 -3.75
CA ASN A 203 -4.21 4.72 -2.95
C ASN A 203 -4.86 4.81 -1.57
N ALA A 204 -4.04 5.20 -0.59
CA ALA A 204 -4.46 5.42 0.76
C ALA A 204 -3.69 6.59 1.39
N SER A 205 -4.32 7.22 2.38
CA SER A 205 -3.68 8.14 3.31
C SER A 205 -3.61 7.49 4.68
N VAL A 206 -2.51 7.73 5.39
CA VAL A 206 -2.31 7.24 6.75
C VAL A 206 -1.95 8.35 7.72
N LYS A 207 -2.43 8.20 8.96
CA LYS A 207 -2.12 9.05 10.10
C LYS A 207 -1.61 8.17 11.23
N ILE A 208 -0.30 8.22 11.48
CA ILE A 208 0.41 7.42 12.48
C ILE A 208 0.52 8.26 13.76
N SER A 209 0.19 7.66 14.90
CA SER A 209 0.35 8.31 16.21
C SER A 209 1.82 8.27 16.63
N LYS A 210 2.37 9.42 17.05
CA LYS A 210 3.71 9.54 17.63
C LYS A 210 3.73 9.14 19.11
#